data_AF-A0A2G8JCA6-F1
#
_entry.id   AF-A0A2G8JCA6-F1
#
_cell.length_a   1.000
_cell.length_b   1.000
_cell.length_c   1.000
_cell.angle_alpha   90.00
_cell.angle_beta   90.00
_cell.angle_gamma   90.00
#
_symmetry.space_group_name_H-M   'P 1'
#
loop_
_entity.id
_entity.type
_entity.pdbx_description
1 polymer ?
#
loop_
_entity_poly.entity_id
_entity_poly.type
_entity_poly.pdbx_seq_one_letter_code
_entity_poly.pdbx_strand_id
1 'polypeptide(L)'
;MSYSIGGVLGVFLATFSLSIPAYPAHANEAGFPSTNLDDSNYLGAWWLGYIIMGGSLLAISPFFFMLPKTLRKTSDRLQQEAEEAKTTPKEERKDEVADEAPEGFVPNVVHFLKSLMKAVGRSLRNVTIVFLILSGAAQLATFSGLQLFGAKYLEVQFYLDPVFSSILFGIVVIPSGIFGNLIGGCLVKVFGKTTLRIGYLLLFFTAITIIIDPIFLFVGCPNRQLVGVNQQYPLLDAENTTSLEATCNVNNNCTCDVDFEPICGHDNLTYFSPCFAGCESSSVDEMNITV
;
A
#
# COMPACT_ATOMS: atom_id res chain seq x y z
N MET A 1 -9.95 -6.44 -12.42
CA MET A 1 -10.07 -5.32 -13.38
C MET A 1 -10.23 -3.97 -12.70
N SER A 2 -11.28 -3.73 -11.92
CA SER A 2 -11.51 -2.46 -11.19
C SER A 2 -10.30 -2.00 -10.35
N TYR A 3 -9.73 -2.89 -9.54
CA TYR A 3 -8.57 -2.58 -8.69
C TYR A 3 -7.34 -2.11 -9.47
N SER A 4 -7.01 -2.77 -10.59
CA SER A 4 -5.86 -2.41 -11.43
C SER A 4 -6.02 -1.04 -12.08
N ILE A 5 -7.22 -0.73 -12.57
CA ILE A 5 -7.54 0.57 -13.17
C ILE A 5 -7.50 1.67 -12.10
N GLY A 6 -8.07 1.42 -10.92
CA GLY A 6 -8.01 2.33 -9.78
C GLY A 6 -6.58 2.61 -9.31
N GLY A 7 -5.72 1.59 -9.26
CA GLY A 7 -4.30 1.74 -8.91
C GLY A 7 -3.55 2.62 -9.92
N VAL A 8 -3.73 2.39 -11.22
CA VAL A 8 -3.11 3.21 -12.27
C VAL A 8 -3.58 4.68 -12.19
N LEU A 9 -4.89 4.91 -12.08
CA LEU A 9 -5.44 6.26 -11.92
C LEU A 9 -4.96 6.95 -10.64
N GLY A 10 -4.82 6.19 -9.54
CA GLY A 10 -4.27 6.68 -8.28
C GLY A 10 -2.81 7.10 -8.39
N VAL A 11 -1.97 6.32 -9.09
CA VAL A 11 -0.56 6.69 -9.36
C VAL A 11 -0.49 7.96 -10.21
N PHE A 12 -1.24 8.05 -11.32
CA PHE A 12 -1.26 9.27 -12.13
C PHE A 12 -1.72 10.50 -11.33
N LEU A 13 -2.75 10.36 -10.49
CA LEU A 13 -3.23 11.44 -9.63
C LEU A 13 -2.20 11.82 -8.55
N ALA A 14 -1.46 10.85 -8.00
CA ALA A 14 -0.38 11.10 -7.05
C ALA A 14 0.80 11.83 -7.72
N THR A 15 1.26 11.38 -8.89
CA THR A 15 2.31 12.07 -9.66
C THR A 15 1.91 13.49 -10.02
N PHE A 16 0.67 13.71 -10.48
CA PHE A 16 0.15 15.05 -10.75
C PHE A 16 0.11 15.93 -9.49
N SER A 17 -0.39 15.38 -8.37
CA SER A 17 -0.46 16.09 -7.09
C SER A 17 0.93 16.46 -6.56
N LEU A 18 1.90 15.56 -6.71
CA LEU A 18 3.28 15.79 -6.29
C LEU A 18 4.05 16.73 -7.21
N SER A 19 3.65 16.92 -8.48
CA SER A 19 4.28 17.89 -9.38
C SER A 19 3.93 19.36 -9.08
N ILE A 20 2.96 19.60 -8.21
CA ILE A 20 2.52 20.93 -7.78
C ILE A 20 3.15 21.23 -6.42
N PRO A 21 3.84 22.37 -6.21
CA PRO A 21 4.43 22.70 -4.91
C PRO A 21 3.36 22.90 -3.82
N ALA A 22 3.55 22.32 -2.64
CA ALA A 22 2.55 22.30 -1.57
C ALA A 22 2.29 23.67 -0.92
N TYR A 23 3.31 24.54 -0.87
CA TYR A 23 3.29 25.81 -0.12
C TYR A 23 3.80 26.98 -0.97
N PRO A 24 2.92 27.73 -1.64
CA PRO A 24 3.34 28.89 -2.43
C PRO A 24 3.61 30.16 -1.59
N ALA A 25 3.41 30.14 -0.26
CA ALA A 25 3.52 31.35 0.57
C ALA A 25 3.82 31.09 2.07
N HIS A 26 5.09 30.85 2.40
CA HIS A 26 5.66 31.23 3.71
C HIS A 26 7.15 31.57 3.54
N ALA A 27 7.48 32.87 3.50
CA ALA A 27 8.82 33.37 3.84
C ALA A 27 9.07 33.18 5.36
N ASN A 28 10.25 33.30 5.96
CA ASN A 28 11.45 34.10 5.65
C ASN A 28 12.70 33.34 6.19
N GLU A 29 13.96 33.75 5.98
CA GLU A 29 14.47 34.96 5.30
C GLU A 29 15.21 34.64 4.00
N ALA A 30 16.07 33.60 3.96
CA ALA A 30 16.64 33.04 2.74
C ALA A 30 15.62 32.22 1.91
N GLY A 31 14.32 32.41 2.19
CA GLY A 31 13.26 31.42 1.96
C GLY A 31 12.71 31.41 0.54
N PHE A 32 13.27 30.52 -0.29
CA PHE A 32 12.59 29.99 -1.47
C PHE A 32 12.25 28.51 -1.24
N PRO A 33 10.98 28.07 -1.42
CA PRO A 33 10.76 26.69 -1.81
C PRO A 33 11.34 26.50 -3.21
N SER A 34 12.12 25.43 -3.40
CA SER A 34 12.65 25.09 -4.70
C SER A 34 11.53 24.86 -5.71
N THR A 35 11.60 25.55 -6.86
CA THR A 35 10.76 25.21 -8.03
C THR A 35 11.35 24.08 -8.85
N ASN A 36 12.60 23.68 -8.57
CA ASN A 36 13.24 22.52 -9.16
C ASN A 36 12.80 21.24 -8.43
N LEU A 37 12.54 20.20 -9.20
CA LEU A 37 12.18 18.87 -8.71
C LEU A 37 13.38 18.12 -8.08
N ASP A 38 14.60 18.57 -8.34
CA ASP A 38 15.85 17.92 -7.95
C ASP A 38 16.41 18.42 -6.60
N ASP A 39 15.84 19.49 -6.04
CA ASP A 39 16.22 20.01 -4.73
C ASP A 39 15.64 19.16 -3.59
N SER A 40 16.48 18.71 -2.67
CA SER A 40 16.10 17.85 -1.52
C SER A 40 14.94 18.39 -0.66
N ASN A 41 14.75 19.72 -0.64
CA ASN A 41 13.68 20.40 0.10
C ASN A 41 12.34 20.50 -0.66
N TYR A 42 12.21 19.91 -1.87
CA TYR A 42 10.98 19.97 -2.64
C TYR A 42 9.84 19.15 -1.99
N LEU A 43 8.74 19.82 -1.63
CA LEU A 43 7.53 19.17 -1.12
C LEU A 43 6.33 19.40 -2.05
N GLY A 44 5.96 18.34 -2.78
CA GLY A 44 4.75 18.31 -3.61
C GLY A 44 3.44 18.29 -2.81
N ALA A 45 2.34 18.72 -3.44
CA ALA A 45 1.01 18.87 -2.84
C ALA A 45 0.30 17.53 -2.61
N TRP A 46 0.89 16.67 -1.78
CA TRP A 46 0.44 15.31 -1.43
C TRP A 46 -1.04 15.22 -1.00
N TRP A 47 -1.59 16.28 -0.42
CA TRP A 47 -2.99 16.36 0.02
C TRP A 47 -4.00 16.53 -1.13
N LEU A 48 -3.58 17.02 -2.30
CA LEU A 48 -4.48 17.39 -3.41
C LEU A 48 -5.24 16.18 -3.97
N GLY A 49 -4.58 15.02 -4.05
CA GLY A 49 -5.19 13.78 -4.50
C GLY A 49 -6.40 13.36 -3.66
N TYR A 50 -6.35 13.56 -2.34
CA TYR A 50 -7.48 13.25 -1.46
C TYR A 50 -8.68 14.17 -1.70
N ILE A 51 -8.45 15.45 -2.03
CA ILE A 51 -9.53 16.40 -2.34
C ILE A 51 -10.19 16.03 -3.67
N ILE A 52 -9.41 15.66 -4.70
CA ILE A 52 -9.94 15.26 -6.01
C ILE A 52 -10.73 13.94 -5.90
N MET A 53 -10.21 12.95 -5.17
CA MET A 53 -10.93 11.70 -4.91
C MET A 53 -12.18 11.89 -4.04
N GLY A 54 -12.09 12.69 -2.97
CA GLY A 54 -13.24 13.02 -2.13
C GLY A 54 -14.34 13.78 -2.89
N GLY A 55 -13.96 14.79 -3.68
CA GLY A 55 -14.89 15.57 -4.51
C GLY A 55 -15.58 14.73 -5.58
N SER A 56 -14.86 13.84 -6.26
CA SER A 56 -15.46 12.93 -7.24
C SER A 56 -16.41 11.91 -6.60
N LEU A 57 -16.08 11.36 -5.43
CA LEU A 57 -16.98 10.49 -4.66
C LEU A 57 -18.26 11.24 -4.23
N LEU A 58 -18.14 12.48 -3.75
CA LEU A 58 -19.30 13.31 -3.41
C LEU A 58 -20.18 13.60 -4.63
N ALA A 59 -19.58 13.92 -5.78
CA ALA A 59 -20.30 14.17 -7.03
C ALA A 59 -21.00 12.93 -7.61
N ILE A 60 -20.46 11.73 -7.35
CA ILE A 60 -21.06 10.46 -7.79
C ILE A 60 -22.17 9.99 -6.82
N SER A 61 -22.12 10.39 -5.54
CA SER A 61 -23.09 9.93 -4.53
C SER A 61 -24.59 10.13 -4.88
N PRO A 62 -25.05 11.23 -5.52
CA PRO A 62 -26.46 11.42 -5.86
C PRO A 62 -26.97 10.37 -6.87
N PHE A 63 -26.10 9.92 -7.77
CA PHE A 63 -26.45 8.88 -8.76
C PHE A 63 -26.68 7.52 -8.11
N PHE A 64 -25.99 7.21 -7.01
CA PHE A 64 -26.28 6.01 -6.21
C PHE A 64 -27.62 6.10 -5.47
N PHE A 65 -28.05 7.29 -5.04
CA PHE A 65 -29.38 7.50 -4.45
C PHE A 65 -30.53 7.44 -5.47
N MET A 66 -30.24 7.61 -6.77
CA MET A 66 -31.20 7.40 -7.86
C MET A 66 -31.42 5.93 -8.25
N LEU A 67 -30.67 4.97 -7.66
CA LEU A 67 -30.93 3.56 -7.91
C LEU A 67 -32.32 3.16 -7.37
N PRO A 68 -33.14 2.44 -8.16
CA PRO A 68 -34.48 2.06 -7.74
C PRO A 68 -34.41 1.13 -6.52
N LYS A 69 -35.21 1.45 -5.49
CA LYS A 69 -35.27 0.73 -4.20
C LYS A 69 -35.57 -0.76 -4.35
N THR A 70 -36.20 -1.16 -5.46
CA THR A 70 -36.47 -2.55 -5.83
C THR A 70 -36.03 -2.81 -7.27
N LEU A 71 -35.15 -3.79 -7.46
CA LEU A 71 -34.88 -4.36 -8.78
C LEU A 71 -36.13 -5.14 -9.23
N ARG A 72 -36.61 -4.91 -10.45
CA ARG A 72 -37.88 -5.48 -10.97
C ARG A 72 -38.00 -6.99 -10.71
N LYS A 73 -36.95 -7.76 -11.02
CA LYS A 73 -36.86 -9.22 -10.74
C LYS A 73 -37.07 -9.63 -9.28
N THR A 74 -36.74 -8.77 -8.31
CA THR A 74 -36.99 -9.04 -6.89
C THR A 74 -38.45 -8.77 -6.54
N SER A 75 -39.06 -7.74 -7.12
CA SER A 75 -40.50 -7.48 -7.00
C SER A 75 -41.31 -8.65 -7.59
N ASP A 76 -40.95 -9.10 -8.80
CA ASP A 76 -41.62 -10.20 -9.50
C ASP A 76 -41.58 -11.50 -8.67
N ARG A 77 -40.42 -11.83 -8.05
CA ARG A 77 -40.27 -13.00 -7.18
C ARG A 77 -41.02 -12.88 -5.86
N LEU A 78 -41.00 -11.71 -5.20
CA LEU A 78 -41.76 -11.48 -3.97
C LEU A 78 -43.28 -11.53 -4.22
N GLN A 79 -43.74 -11.11 -5.40
CA GLN A 79 -45.13 -11.25 -5.82
C GLN A 79 -45.50 -12.72 -6.07
N GLN A 80 -44.64 -13.50 -6.75
CA GLN A 80 -44.82 -14.94 -6.92
C GLN A 80 -44.88 -15.68 -5.58
N GLU A 81 -43.92 -15.44 -4.68
CA GLU A 81 -43.90 -16.03 -3.33
C GLU A 81 -45.15 -15.63 -2.52
N ALA A 82 -45.67 -14.40 -2.69
CA ALA A 82 -46.89 -13.93 -2.05
C ALA A 82 -48.21 -14.46 -2.69
N GLU A 83 -48.18 -14.92 -3.93
CA GLU A 83 -49.31 -15.63 -4.56
C GLU A 83 -49.31 -17.12 -4.21
N GLU A 84 -48.15 -17.77 -4.20
CA GLU A 84 -47.98 -19.17 -3.75
C GLU A 84 -48.32 -19.33 -2.25
N ALA A 85 -48.03 -18.33 -1.42
CA ALA A 85 -48.44 -18.28 -0.02
C ALA A 85 -49.96 -18.09 0.18
N LYS A 86 -50.74 -17.73 -0.86
CA LYS A 86 -52.21 -17.62 -0.78
C LYS A 86 -52.93 -18.90 -1.19
N THR A 87 -52.30 -19.75 -2.01
CA THR A 87 -52.88 -21.03 -2.48
C THR A 87 -52.57 -22.21 -1.57
N THR A 88 -51.62 -22.08 -0.63
CA THR A 88 -51.27 -23.14 0.33
C THR A 88 -52.06 -23.00 1.63
N PRO A 89 -52.77 -24.03 2.12
CA PRO A 89 -53.49 -23.96 3.40
C PRO A 89 -52.53 -23.67 4.57
N LYS A 90 -52.93 -22.74 5.45
CA LYS A 90 -52.16 -22.40 6.65
C LYS A 90 -52.18 -23.54 7.66
N GLU A 91 -51.11 -24.31 7.74
CA GLU A 91 -50.77 -25.07 8.93
C GLU A 91 -49.33 -24.79 9.36
N GLU A 92 -49.19 -24.39 10.63
CA GLU A 92 -47.96 -24.23 11.42
C GLU A 92 -46.74 -23.51 10.82
N ARG A 93 -46.80 -22.17 10.82
CA ARG A 93 -45.64 -21.40 11.32
C ARG A 93 -46.04 -20.13 12.06
N LYS A 94 -46.16 -20.23 13.39
CA LYS A 94 -46.06 -19.06 14.27
C LYS A 94 -44.59 -18.63 14.29
N ASP A 95 -44.32 -17.42 13.79
CA ASP A 95 -43.35 -16.45 14.30
C ASP A 95 -42.94 -15.49 13.17
N GLU A 96 -43.70 -14.41 13.02
CA GLU A 96 -43.29 -13.03 12.70
C GLU A 96 -44.57 -12.26 12.36
N VAL A 97 -45.09 -11.52 13.35
CA VAL A 97 -46.21 -10.59 13.13
C VAL A 97 -45.71 -9.49 12.21
N ALA A 98 -46.35 -9.35 11.05
CA ALA A 98 -46.20 -8.16 10.21
C ALA A 98 -46.85 -6.99 10.95
N ASP A 99 -46.03 -6.13 11.54
CA ASP A 99 -46.47 -4.87 12.11
C ASP A 99 -46.47 -3.82 10.99
N GLU A 100 -47.60 -3.13 10.81
CA GLU A 100 -47.78 -2.16 9.73
C GLU A 100 -46.89 -0.93 9.96
N ALA A 101 -46.10 -0.54 8.95
CA ALA A 101 -45.14 0.54 9.10
C ALA A 101 -45.82 1.92 8.97
N PRO A 102 -45.67 2.83 9.96
CA PRO A 102 -45.92 4.25 9.73
C PRO A 102 -44.74 4.89 8.97
N GLU A 103 -45.04 5.83 8.09
CA GLU A 103 -44.07 6.47 7.21
C GLU A 103 -43.02 7.30 7.99
N GLY A 104 -41.74 6.99 7.80
CA GLY A 104 -40.65 7.74 8.41
C GLY A 104 -39.27 7.38 7.87
N PHE A 105 -38.45 8.40 7.61
CA PHE A 105 -37.08 8.22 7.10
C PHE A 105 -36.14 7.58 8.15
N VAL A 106 -36.34 7.89 9.44
CA VAL A 106 -35.49 7.43 10.56
C VAL A 106 -35.66 5.95 10.94
N PRO A 107 -36.88 5.38 11.13
CA PRO A 107 -37.02 3.97 11.51
C PRO A 107 -36.42 2.98 10.50
N ASN A 108 -36.36 3.35 9.22
CA ASN A 108 -35.74 2.54 8.16
C ASN A 108 -34.24 2.29 8.40
N VAL A 109 -33.49 3.27 8.95
CA VAL A 109 -32.05 3.14 9.19
C VAL A 109 -31.75 2.17 10.33
N VAL A 110 -32.54 2.20 11.41
CA VAL A 110 -32.40 1.28 12.55
C VAL A 110 -32.77 -0.15 12.15
N HIS A 111 -33.83 -0.32 11.37
CA HIS A 111 -34.20 -1.64 10.83
C HIS A 111 -33.13 -2.20 9.88
N PHE A 112 -32.55 -1.34 9.02
CA PHE A 112 -31.43 -1.71 8.15
C PHE A 112 -30.19 -2.11 8.95
N LEU A 113 -29.77 -1.32 9.95
CA LEU A 113 -28.64 -1.63 10.82
C LEU A 113 -28.83 -2.96 11.58
N LYS A 114 -30.03 -3.20 12.13
CA LYS A 114 -30.36 -4.45 12.82
C LYS A 114 -30.34 -5.64 11.86
N SER A 115 -30.83 -5.47 10.64
CA SER A 115 -30.78 -6.48 9.58
C SER A 115 -29.35 -6.77 9.12
N LEU A 116 -28.51 -5.74 8.98
CA LEU A 116 -27.09 -5.83 8.65
C LEU A 116 -26.33 -6.57 9.76
N MET A 117 -26.50 -6.19 11.02
CA MET A 117 -25.91 -6.87 12.18
C MET A 117 -26.33 -8.36 12.24
N LYS A 118 -27.60 -8.68 11.99
CA LYS A 118 -28.12 -10.06 11.90
C LYS A 118 -27.57 -10.81 10.66
N ALA A 119 -27.19 -10.12 9.59
CA ALA A 119 -26.51 -10.71 8.43
C ALA A 119 -25.02 -10.96 8.70
N VAL A 120 -24.30 -9.98 9.26
CA VAL A 120 -22.90 -10.09 9.68
C VAL A 120 -22.73 -11.22 10.70
N GLY A 121 -23.57 -11.28 11.73
CA GLY A 121 -23.54 -12.37 12.72
C GLY A 121 -23.81 -13.77 12.13
N ARG A 122 -24.64 -13.87 11.08
CA ARG A 122 -24.81 -15.13 10.32
C ARG A 122 -23.57 -15.47 9.48
N SER A 123 -22.95 -14.46 8.88
CA SER A 123 -21.72 -14.60 8.10
C SER A 123 -20.56 -15.11 8.97
N LEU A 124 -20.35 -14.50 10.13
CA LEU A 124 -19.32 -14.88 11.11
C LEU A 124 -19.56 -16.23 11.79
N ARG A 125 -20.80 -16.76 11.78
CA ARG A 125 -21.11 -18.11 12.26
C ARG A 125 -20.78 -19.21 11.24
N ASN A 126 -20.60 -18.86 9.97
CA ASN A 126 -20.20 -19.81 8.93
C ASN A 126 -18.67 -19.90 8.85
N VAL A 127 -18.12 -20.98 9.39
CA VAL A 127 -16.67 -21.26 9.47
C VAL A 127 -15.96 -21.10 8.11
N THR A 128 -16.57 -21.56 7.01
CA THR A 128 -15.99 -21.43 5.66
C THR A 128 -15.88 -19.96 5.22
N ILE A 129 -16.88 -19.14 5.55
CA ILE A 129 -16.86 -17.70 5.23
C ILE A 129 -15.81 -16.98 6.08
N VAL A 130 -15.69 -17.32 7.37
CA VAL A 130 -14.66 -16.76 8.26
C VAL A 130 -13.25 -17.04 7.74
N PHE A 131 -12.94 -18.29 7.34
CA PHE A 131 -11.64 -18.62 6.76
C PHE A 131 -11.37 -17.94 5.42
N LEU A 132 -12.39 -17.77 4.57
CA LEU A 132 -12.26 -17.01 3.31
C LEU A 132 -11.97 -15.52 3.56
N ILE A 133 -12.64 -14.90 4.54
CA ILE A 133 -12.39 -13.52 4.94
C ILE A 133 -10.99 -13.37 5.54
N LEU A 134 -10.58 -14.28 6.43
CA LEU A 134 -9.26 -14.24 7.06
C LEU A 134 -8.13 -14.42 6.02
N SER A 135 -8.30 -15.34 5.07
CA SER A 135 -7.37 -15.54 3.96
C SER A 135 -7.27 -14.29 3.07
N GLY A 136 -8.41 -13.71 2.68
CA GLY A 136 -8.42 -12.47 1.88
C GLY A 136 -7.81 -11.28 2.64
N ALA A 137 -8.03 -11.16 3.94
CA ALA A 137 -7.42 -10.13 4.78
C ALA A 137 -5.89 -10.30 4.88
N ALA A 138 -5.41 -11.54 5.05
CA ALA A 138 -3.97 -11.83 5.05
C ALA A 138 -3.32 -11.50 3.69
N GLN A 139 -3.95 -11.88 2.58
CA GLN A 139 -3.49 -11.54 1.22
C GLN A 139 -3.42 -10.02 0.99
N LEU A 140 -4.43 -9.27 1.43
CA LEU A 140 -4.44 -7.81 1.36
C LEU A 140 -3.36 -7.17 2.25
N ALA A 141 -3.11 -7.73 3.44
CA ALA A 141 -2.04 -7.26 4.32
C ALA A 141 -0.65 -7.42 3.65
N THR A 142 -0.32 -8.61 3.14
CA THR A 142 0.92 -8.85 2.40
C THR A 142 1.08 -7.88 1.21
N PHE A 143 0.02 -7.73 0.40
CA PHE A 143 0.03 -6.83 -0.75
C PHE A 143 0.24 -5.36 -0.33
N SER A 144 -0.38 -4.92 0.78
CA SER A 144 -0.23 -3.54 1.27
C SER A 144 1.21 -3.20 1.68
N GLY A 145 1.94 -4.13 2.29
CA GLY A 145 3.34 -3.95 2.65
C GLY A 145 4.23 -3.77 1.42
N LEU A 146 4.07 -4.64 0.41
CA LEU A 146 4.79 -4.51 -0.86
C LEU A 146 4.41 -3.22 -1.62
N GLN A 147 3.14 -2.84 -1.62
CA GLN A 147 2.66 -1.65 -2.33
C GLN A 147 3.19 -0.33 -1.73
N LEU A 148 3.39 -0.28 -0.41
CA LEU A 148 3.90 0.90 0.30
C LEU A 148 5.44 0.96 0.31
N PHE A 149 6.11 -0.18 0.54
CA PHE A 149 7.55 -0.21 0.78
C PHE A 149 8.35 -0.82 -0.37
N GLY A 150 7.72 -1.36 -1.43
CA GLY A 150 8.41 -2.09 -2.50
C GLY A 150 9.45 -1.28 -3.27
N ALA A 151 9.16 -0.02 -3.61
CA ALA A 151 10.14 0.87 -4.23
C ALA A 151 11.31 1.19 -3.28
N LYS A 152 11.02 1.46 -1.99
CA LYS A 152 12.03 1.73 -0.96
C LYS A 152 12.87 0.50 -0.63
N TYR A 153 12.30 -0.70 -0.73
CA TYR A 153 12.99 -1.97 -0.60
C TYR A 153 14.04 -2.12 -1.71
N LEU A 154 13.67 -1.84 -2.97
CA LEU A 154 14.62 -1.84 -4.09
C LEU A 154 15.74 -0.82 -3.90
N GLU A 155 15.39 0.41 -3.50
CA GLU A 155 16.34 1.49 -3.23
C GLU A 155 17.37 1.07 -2.16
N VAL A 156 16.92 0.56 -1.01
CA VAL A 156 17.79 0.24 0.14
C VAL A 156 18.56 -1.08 -0.04
N GLN A 157 17.97 -2.11 -0.65
CA GLN A 157 18.58 -3.45 -0.75
C GLN A 157 19.45 -3.65 -2.00
N PHE A 158 19.26 -2.84 -3.05
CA PHE A 158 20.04 -2.90 -4.29
C PHE A 158 20.81 -1.61 -4.59
N TYR A 159 20.76 -0.62 -3.70
CA TYR A 159 21.47 0.66 -3.82
C TYR A 159 21.14 1.40 -5.13
N LEU A 160 19.86 1.34 -5.52
CA LEU A 160 19.34 1.96 -6.73
C LEU A 160 18.78 3.36 -6.41
N ASP A 161 18.89 4.30 -7.33
CA ASP A 161 18.32 5.64 -7.17
C ASP A 161 16.82 5.60 -6.83
N PRO A 162 16.30 6.50 -5.98
CA PRO A 162 14.88 6.52 -5.59
C PRO A 162 13.93 6.62 -6.80
N VAL A 163 14.32 7.43 -7.80
CA VAL A 163 13.56 7.62 -9.05
C VAL A 163 13.55 6.33 -9.89
N PHE A 164 14.72 5.73 -10.10
CA PHE A 164 14.85 4.50 -10.89
C PHE A 164 14.11 3.33 -10.23
N SER A 165 14.27 3.17 -8.91
CA SER A 165 13.57 2.17 -8.10
C SER A 165 12.05 2.27 -8.22
N SER A 166 11.52 3.49 -8.15
CA SER A 166 10.08 3.77 -8.25
C SER A 166 9.52 3.47 -9.65
N ILE A 167 10.25 3.86 -10.70
CA ILE A 167 9.88 3.58 -12.10
C ILE A 167 9.91 2.07 -12.37
N LEU A 168 10.98 1.38 -11.96
CA LEU A 168 11.15 -0.05 -12.13
C LEU A 168 10.03 -0.83 -11.42
N PHE A 169 9.72 -0.49 -10.17
CA PHE A 169 8.61 -1.08 -9.42
C PHE A 169 7.27 -0.88 -10.14
N GLY A 170 6.99 0.33 -10.63
CA GLY A 170 5.78 0.62 -11.41
C GLY A 170 5.65 -0.20 -12.70
N ILE A 171 6.74 -0.30 -13.48
CA ILE A 171 6.80 -1.07 -14.74
C ILE A 171 6.65 -2.58 -14.50
N VAL A 172 7.09 -3.11 -13.36
CA VAL A 172 6.91 -4.53 -13.02
C VAL A 172 5.49 -4.81 -12.48
N VAL A 173 5.02 -4.01 -11.51
CA VAL A 173 3.77 -4.30 -10.79
C VAL A 173 2.53 -4.05 -11.64
N ILE A 174 2.47 -2.95 -12.41
CA ILE A 174 1.25 -2.58 -13.15
C ILE A 174 0.89 -3.62 -14.23
N PRO A 175 1.81 -4.04 -15.14
CA PRO A 175 1.53 -5.10 -16.11
C PRO A 175 1.27 -6.43 -15.42
N SER A 176 2.04 -6.80 -14.39
CA SER A 176 1.83 -8.05 -13.64
C SER A 176 0.41 -8.14 -13.05
N GLY A 177 -0.11 -7.02 -12.51
CA GLY A 177 -1.49 -6.94 -12.04
C GLY A 177 -2.53 -7.15 -13.15
N ILE A 178 -2.29 -6.60 -14.35
CA ILE A 178 -3.18 -6.76 -15.52
C ILE A 178 -3.15 -8.21 -16.02
N PHE A 179 -1.96 -8.75 -16.30
CA PHE A 179 -1.78 -10.12 -16.79
C PHE A 179 -2.26 -11.15 -15.77
N GLY A 180 -1.97 -10.98 -14.48
CA GLY A 180 -2.45 -11.86 -13.41
C GLY A 180 -3.99 -11.90 -13.31
N ASN A 181 -4.67 -10.74 -13.46
CA ASN A 181 -6.13 -10.69 -13.51
C ASN A 181 -6.69 -11.43 -14.75
N LEU A 182 -6.09 -11.24 -15.92
CA LEU A 182 -6.53 -11.88 -17.17
C LEU A 182 -6.30 -13.39 -17.15
N ILE A 183 -5.11 -13.84 -16.73
CA ILE A 183 -4.72 -15.25 -16.62
C ILE A 183 -5.59 -15.93 -15.55
N GLY A 184 -5.78 -15.31 -14.38
CA GLY A 184 -6.67 -15.81 -13.33
C GLY A 184 -8.12 -15.99 -13.81
N GLY A 185 -8.67 -15.00 -14.52
CA GLY A 185 -9.99 -15.09 -15.14
C GLY A 185 -10.09 -16.21 -16.18
N CYS A 186 -9.06 -16.40 -17.00
CA CYS A 186 -8.98 -17.49 -17.97
C CYS A 186 -8.92 -18.87 -17.27
N LEU A 187 -8.07 -19.02 -16.25
CA LEU A 187 -7.94 -20.24 -15.44
C LEU A 187 -9.27 -20.64 -14.79
N VAL A 188 -9.98 -19.69 -14.17
CA VAL A 188 -11.31 -19.96 -13.60
C VAL A 188 -12.32 -20.34 -14.68
N LYS A 189 -12.29 -19.70 -15.86
CA LYS A 189 -13.19 -20.03 -16.98
C LYS A 189 -12.94 -21.44 -17.55
N VAL A 190 -11.68 -21.89 -17.62
CA VAL A 190 -11.30 -23.19 -18.20
C VAL A 190 -11.45 -24.34 -17.19
N PHE A 191 -10.91 -24.16 -15.98
CA PHE A 191 -10.80 -25.22 -14.96
C PHE A 191 -11.86 -25.14 -13.86
N GLY A 192 -12.38 -23.95 -13.58
CA GLY A 192 -13.37 -23.66 -12.52
C GLY A 192 -14.80 -24.13 -12.80
N LYS A 193 -14.98 -25.28 -13.45
CA LYS A 193 -16.29 -25.87 -13.80
C LYS A 193 -17.14 -26.28 -12.58
N THR A 194 -16.60 -26.23 -11.37
CA THR A 194 -17.26 -26.62 -10.12
C THR A 194 -16.64 -25.84 -8.97
N THR A 195 -17.43 -25.46 -7.96
CA THR A 195 -16.97 -24.69 -6.79
C THR A 195 -15.77 -25.33 -6.08
N LEU A 196 -15.73 -26.67 -5.98
CA LEU A 196 -14.57 -27.40 -5.43
C LEU A 196 -13.29 -27.19 -6.25
N ARG A 197 -13.37 -27.17 -7.59
CA ARG A 197 -12.20 -26.93 -8.46
C ARG A 197 -11.69 -25.50 -8.34
N ILE A 198 -12.60 -24.53 -8.19
CA ILE A 198 -12.22 -23.13 -7.88
C ILE A 198 -11.51 -23.07 -6.53
N GLY A 199 -12.02 -23.78 -5.50
CA GLY A 199 -11.35 -23.90 -4.20
C GLY A 199 -9.93 -24.49 -4.29
N TYR A 200 -9.73 -25.57 -5.04
CA TYR A 200 -8.40 -26.15 -5.25
C TYR A 200 -7.45 -25.21 -6.02
N LEU A 201 -7.93 -24.48 -7.03
CA LEU A 201 -7.13 -23.48 -7.73
C LEU A 201 -6.69 -22.35 -6.79
N LEU A 202 -7.61 -21.81 -5.99
CA LEU A 202 -7.30 -20.77 -5.00
C LEU A 202 -6.28 -21.26 -3.98
N LEU A 203 -6.44 -22.48 -3.45
CA LEU A 203 -5.51 -23.08 -2.50
C LEU A 203 -4.12 -23.31 -3.11
N PHE A 204 -4.05 -23.77 -4.37
CA PHE A 204 -2.80 -23.95 -5.11
C PHE A 204 -2.05 -22.63 -5.30
N PHE A 205 -2.70 -21.59 -5.81
CA PHE A 205 -2.05 -20.28 -5.99
C PHE A 205 -1.69 -19.60 -4.66
N THR A 206 -2.52 -19.76 -3.62
CA THR A 206 -2.21 -19.22 -2.27
C THR A 206 -1.03 -19.94 -1.62
N ALA A 207 -0.88 -21.26 -1.83
CA ALA A 207 0.29 -22.00 -1.38
C ALA A 207 1.57 -21.53 -2.11
N ILE A 208 1.47 -21.23 -3.41
CA ILE A 208 2.59 -20.66 -4.19
C ILE A 208 3.01 -19.29 -3.63
N THR A 209 2.07 -18.37 -3.36
CA THR A 209 2.43 -17.05 -2.81
C THR A 209 3.06 -17.18 -1.42
N ILE A 210 2.50 -18.01 -0.53
CA ILE A 210 3.08 -18.25 0.82
C ILE A 210 4.52 -18.79 0.76
N ILE A 211 4.88 -19.54 -0.30
CA ILE A 211 6.24 -20.05 -0.50
C ILE A 211 7.16 -19.00 -1.14
N ILE A 212 6.68 -18.22 -2.12
CA ILE A 212 7.49 -17.28 -2.89
C ILE A 212 7.70 -15.94 -2.15
N ASP A 213 6.65 -15.40 -1.51
CA ASP A 213 6.70 -14.10 -0.82
C ASP A 213 7.87 -13.98 0.18
N PRO A 214 8.15 -14.96 1.07
CA PRO A 214 9.29 -14.88 1.98
C PRO A 214 10.66 -15.08 1.31
N ILE A 215 10.73 -15.65 0.10
CA ILE A 215 12.01 -15.77 -0.62
C ILE A 215 12.55 -14.38 -0.95
N PHE A 216 11.68 -13.41 -1.28
CA PHE A 216 12.09 -12.04 -1.54
C PHE A 216 12.84 -11.40 -0.36
N LEU A 217 12.56 -11.78 0.89
CA LEU A 217 13.29 -11.27 2.07
C LEU A 217 14.78 -11.63 2.07
N PHE A 218 15.20 -12.63 1.29
CA PHE A 218 16.58 -13.09 1.17
C PHE A 218 17.24 -12.67 -0.15
N VAL A 219 16.55 -11.93 -1.03
CA VAL A 219 17.11 -11.45 -2.31
C VAL A 219 17.52 -9.98 -2.17
N GLY A 220 18.81 -9.74 -1.96
CA GLY A 220 19.39 -8.40 -1.91
C GLY A 220 20.89 -8.42 -2.20
N CYS A 221 21.51 -7.25 -2.22
CA CYS A 221 22.96 -7.12 -2.29
C CYS A 221 23.61 -7.31 -0.89
N PRO A 222 24.93 -7.60 -0.82
CA PRO A 222 25.66 -7.53 0.44
C PRO A 222 25.49 -6.16 1.12
N ASN A 223 25.45 -6.14 2.45
CA ASN A 223 25.32 -4.89 3.22
C ASN A 223 26.44 -3.90 2.85
N ARG A 224 26.07 -2.64 2.61
CA ARG A 224 27.00 -1.55 2.28
C ARG A 224 28.02 -1.39 3.41
N GLN A 225 29.29 -1.29 3.05
CA GLN A 225 30.40 -1.13 3.97
C GLN A 225 30.37 0.27 4.59
N LEU A 226 29.88 0.33 5.83
CA LEU A 226 29.72 1.54 6.63
C LEU A 226 30.75 1.51 7.78
N VAL A 227 31.73 2.39 7.68
CA VAL A 227 32.84 2.49 8.61
C VAL A 227 32.34 2.87 10.00
N GLY A 228 32.85 2.17 11.02
CA GLY A 228 32.45 2.28 12.42
C GLY A 228 31.20 1.49 12.81
N VAL A 229 30.46 0.91 11.85
CA VAL A 229 29.24 0.12 12.12
C VAL A 229 29.40 -1.34 11.72
N ASN A 230 29.79 -1.63 10.47
CA ASN A 230 30.00 -3.00 9.99
C ASN A 230 31.41 -3.24 9.40
N GLN A 231 32.21 -2.18 9.29
CA GLN A 231 33.62 -2.23 8.93
C GLN A 231 34.42 -1.33 9.89
N GLN A 232 35.66 -1.72 10.20
CA GLN A 232 36.56 -0.95 11.06
C GLN A 232 37.26 0.16 10.26
N TYR A 233 37.67 1.23 10.94
CA TYR A 233 38.50 2.28 10.33
C TYR A 233 39.88 1.72 9.94
N PRO A 234 40.42 2.03 8.74
CA PRO A 234 41.70 1.49 8.27
C PRO A 234 42.95 1.81 9.13
N LEU A 235 42.83 2.74 10.09
CA LEU A 235 43.92 3.21 10.95
C LEU A 235 43.89 2.60 12.38
N LEU A 236 42.93 1.73 12.69
CA LEU A 236 42.82 1.06 13.99
C LEU A 236 43.49 -0.32 13.98
N ASP A 237 44.82 -0.33 13.94
CA ASP A 237 45.68 -1.51 14.20
C ASP A 237 45.72 -1.88 15.71
N ALA A 238 44.57 -1.82 16.40
CA ALA A 238 44.36 -2.40 17.72
C ALA A 238 42.86 -2.47 18.07
N GLU A 239 42.47 -3.62 18.62
CA GLU A 239 41.16 -3.91 19.23
C GLU A 239 39.96 -4.13 18.26
N ASN A 240 39.28 -5.28 18.43
CA ASN A 240 38.20 -5.75 17.56
C ASN A 240 36.86 -5.08 17.87
N THR A 241 36.83 -3.75 17.90
CA THR A 241 35.63 -2.96 18.18
C THR A 241 35.24 -2.11 16.98
N THR A 242 34.03 -2.32 16.46
CA THR A 242 33.36 -1.40 15.54
C THR A 242 32.81 -0.22 16.35
N SER A 243 33.60 0.84 16.47
CA SER A 243 33.18 2.11 17.06
C SER A 243 32.97 3.15 15.97
N LEU A 244 31.91 3.96 16.11
CA LEU A 244 31.66 5.11 15.23
C LEU A 244 32.73 6.20 15.42
N GLU A 245 33.28 6.28 16.63
CA GLU A 245 34.41 7.13 16.99
C GLU A 245 35.75 6.45 16.67
N ALA A 246 36.68 7.23 16.13
CA ALA A 246 38.03 6.85 15.77
C ALA A 246 39.00 8.03 15.93
N THR A 247 40.28 7.78 15.69
CA THR A 247 41.33 8.80 15.83
C THR A 247 41.11 9.99 14.87
N CYS A 248 40.59 9.76 13.66
CA CYS A 248 40.42 10.81 12.65
C CYS A 248 39.34 11.85 12.99
N ASN A 249 38.19 11.45 13.53
CA ASN A 249 37.13 12.38 13.94
C ASN A 249 37.35 12.93 15.36
N VAL A 250 37.96 12.17 16.28
CA VAL A 250 38.20 12.64 17.65
C VAL A 250 39.44 13.55 17.76
N ASN A 251 40.59 13.18 17.18
CA ASN A 251 41.82 13.99 17.32
C ASN A 251 41.83 15.25 16.45
N ASN A 252 41.06 15.30 15.35
CA ASN A 252 40.89 16.52 14.55
C ASN A 252 39.96 17.54 15.24
N ASN A 253 39.54 17.28 16.49
CA ASN A 253 38.70 18.15 17.31
C ASN A 253 37.33 18.44 16.66
N CYS A 254 36.76 17.43 16.00
CA CYS A 254 35.44 17.52 15.40
C CYS A 254 34.35 17.19 16.43
N THR A 255 33.40 18.10 16.61
CA THR A 255 32.13 17.78 17.27
C THR A 255 31.15 17.25 16.23
N CYS A 256 31.13 15.93 16.04
CA CYS A 256 30.19 15.29 15.14
C CYS A 256 28.80 15.17 15.78
N ASP A 257 27.78 15.62 15.06
CA ASP A 257 26.40 15.23 15.37
C ASP A 257 26.15 13.79 14.90
N VAL A 258 25.13 13.15 15.49
CA VAL A 258 24.72 11.77 15.18
C VAL A 258 23.68 11.70 14.04
N ASP A 259 23.48 12.82 13.33
CA ASP A 259 22.70 12.87 12.11
C ASP A 259 23.36 12.04 10.99
N PHE A 260 22.57 11.16 10.39
CA PHE A 260 23.03 10.21 9.38
C PHE A 260 22.98 10.83 7.98
N GLU A 261 24.15 11.16 7.45
CA GLU A 261 24.33 11.77 6.12
C GLU A 261 25.46 11.05 5.37
N PRO A 262 25.19 9.84 4.84
CA PRO A 262 26.24 8.92 4.40
C PRO A 262 26.97 9.40 3.14
N ILE A 263 28.30 9.51 3.22
CA ILE A 263 29.15 9.90 2.09
C ILE A 263 30.07 8.77 1.63
N CYS A 264 30.49 8.81 0.36
CA CYS A 264 31.52 7.94 -0.20
C CYS A 264 32.90 8.60 -0.04
N GLY A 265 33.85 7.91 0.56
CA GLY A 265 35.27 8.29 0.49
C GLY A 265 35.92 7.79 -0.79
N HIS A 266 37.02 8.43 -1.20
CA HIS A 266 37.86 7.98 -2.32
C HIS A 266 38.50 6.58 -2.10
N ASP A 267 38.49 6.08 -0.86
CA ASP A 267 38.87 4.72 -0.46
C ASP A 267 37.81 3.65 -0.77
N ASN A 268 36.70 4.04 -1.41
CA ASN A 268 35.54 3.20 -1.72
C ASN A 268 34.79 2.69 -0.47
N LEU A 269 35.00 3.33 0.69
CA LEU A 269 34.24 3.08 1.91
C LEU A 269 33.12 4.12 2.09
N THR A 270 32.08 3.78 2.84
CA THR A 270 31.00 4.72 3.18
C THR A 270 31.13 5.13 4.64
N TYR A 271 31.09 6.43 4.90
CA TYR A 271 31.16 7.00 6.25
C TYR A 271 29.78 7.43 6.73
N PHE A 272 29.54 7.42 8.05
CA PHE A 272 28.21 7.71 8.63
C PHE A 272 27.75 9.15 8.41
N SER A 273 28.68 10.10 8.49
CA SER A 273 28.50 11.50 8.08
C SER A 273 29.84 12.07 7.61
N PRO A 274 29.89 13.26 6.97
CA PRO A 274 31.14 13.91 6.58
C PRO A 274 32.09 14.14 7.77
N CYS A 275 31.53 14.32 8.97
CA CYS A 275 32.32 14.49 10.19
C CYS A 275 33.00 13.19 10.62
N PHE A 276 32.32 12.05 10.50
CA PHE A 276 32.89 10.72 10.76
C PHE A 276 33.97 10.31 9.75
N ALA A 277 34.10 11.00 8.62
CA ALA A 277 35.23 10.82 7.68
C ALA A 277 36.52 11.56 8.09
N GLY A 278 36.49 12.43 9.11
CA GLY A 278 37.68 13.15 9.63
C GLY A 278 37.70 14.66 9.39
N CYS A 279 36.63 15.24 8.83
CA CYS A 279 36.38 16.68 8.72
C CYS A 279 37.38 17.49 7.87
N GLU A 280 38.14 16.82 7.01
CA GLU A 280 38.93 17.52 5.98
C GLU A 280 38.01 18.08 4.88
N SER A 281 38.51 19.05 4.12
CA SER A 281 37.69 19.83 3.18
C SER A 281 37.15 18.97 2.02
N SER A 282 35.84 18.98 1.81
CA SER A 282 35.19 18.27 0.70
C SER A 282 35.52 18.88 -0.67
N SER A 283 35.78 18.01 -1.65
CA SER A 283 35.90 18.39 -3.06
C SER A 283 34.71 17.86 -3.85
N VAL A 284 33.81 18.75 -4.27
CA VAL A 284 32.65 18.37 -5.09
C VAL A 284 33.11 18.07 -6.51
N ASP A 285 33.15 16.78 -6.87
CA ASP A 285 33.32 16.32 -8.25
C ASP A 285 31.93 16.09 -8.90
N GLU A 286 31.82 16.21 -10.22
CA GLU A 286 30.54 16.40 -10.96
C GLU A 286 29.53 15.20 -10.93
N MET A 287 29.74 14.17 -10.09
CA MET A 287 28.86 12.99 -10.00
C MET A 287 28.33 12.63 -8.59
N ASN A 288 28.89 13.20 -7.52
CA ASN A 288 28.33 13.29 -6.15
C ASN A 288 29.42 13.82 -5.21
N ILE A 289 29.02 14.28 -4.02
CA ILE A 289 29.98 14.72 -2.98
C ILE A 289 30.90 13.56 -2.59
N THR A 290 32.19 13.69 -2.92
CA THR A 290 33.27 12.81 -2.48
C THR A 290 34.26 13.57 -1.60
N VAL A 291 34.89 12.86 -0.68
CA VAL A 291 36.03 13.32 0.13
C VAL A 291 37.21 12.39 -0.14
#